data_AF-A0A3B4AGB9-F1
#
_entry.id   AF-A0A3B4AGB9-F1
#
_cell.length_a   1.000
_cell.length_b   1.000
_cell.length_c   1.000
_cell.angle_alpha   90.00
_cell.angle_beta   90.00
_cell.angle_gamma   90.00
#
_symmetry.space_group_name_H-M   'P 1'
#
loop_
_entity.id
_entity.type
_entity.pdbx_description
1 polymer ?
#
loop_
_entity_poly.entity_id
_entity_poly.type
_entity_poly.pdbx_seq_one_letter_code
_entity_poly.pdbx_strand_id
1 'polypeptide(L)'
;AGCRDRNSPTCCTGRNNECFEYTKRKTVCYCDAYCQKTRDCCEDYQQVCQISALDCEVGPWGSWSPCTSPCGIGSTERSRQVSVPPRNGGMPCPDLKQRRGCYGNNAVCSSAKVAKILPDSYKRNFKDPWRRPHMLMKEEKAYCVYLRVKQASVACKLKLWSAQLVRDRLVCAECQSDAMSKSDRCGGDGLEGSRTFWVAASVSGCHGSWVRESSSKGCHCPPYSVLFV
;
A
#
# COMPACT_ATOMS: atom_id res chain seq x y z
N ALA A 1 -12.28 -39.31 -27.61
CA ALA A 1 -11.22 -38.38 -27.99
C ALA A 1 -11.85 -36.99 -27.94
N GLY A 2 -11.63 -36.26 -26.86
CA GLY A 2 -12.31 -35.01 -26.55
C GLY A 2 -12.30 -34.71 -25.04
N CYS A 3 -12.93 -33.62 -24.64
CA CYS A 3 -12.89 -33.10 -23.28
C CYS A 3 -13.26 -34.12 -22.20
N ARG A 4 -14.16 -35.07 -22.50
CA ARG A 4 -14.54 -36.13 -21.56
C ARG A 4 -13.38 -37.00 -21.09
N ASP A 5 -12.34 -37.17 -21.91
CA ASP A 5 -11.23 -38.08 -21.65
C ASP A 5 -10.14 -37.47 -20.74
N ARG A 6 -10.27 -36.19 -20.37
CA ARG A 6 -9.32 -35.51 -19.47
C ARG A 6 -9.49 -35.96 -18.02
N ASN A 7 -8.36 -36.28 -17.39
CA ASN A 7 -8.30 -36.84 -16.03
C ASN A 7 -8.84 -35.92 -14.91
N SER A 8 -8.72 -34.59 -15.02
CA SER A 8 -9.37 -33.52 -14.21
C SER A 8 -8.46 -32.27 -14.15
N PRO A 9 -8.99 -31.04 -14.21
CA PRO A 9 -10.39 -30.69 -14.45
C PRO A 9 -10.77 -31.02 -15.91
N THR A 10 -11.96 -31.58 -16.16
CA THR A 10 -12.42 -32.00 -17.52
C THR A 10 -12.50 -30.84 -18.51
N CYS A 11 -12.78 -29.63 -18.01
CA CYS A 11 -12.76 -28.38 -18.78
C CYS A 11 -12.07 -27.26 -17.99
N CYS A 12 -11.39 -26.34 -18.66
CA CYS A 12 -10.68 -25.24 -18.02
C CYS A 12 -11.38 -23.91 -18.22
N THR A 13 -11.11 -22.97 -17.31
CA THR A 13 -11.58 -21.59 -17.44
C THR A 13 -10.57 -20.74 -18.20
N GLY A 14 -11.06 -19.68 -18.84
CA GLY A 14 -10.22 -18.76 -19.60
C GLY A 14 -9.52 -19.41 -20.79
N ARG A 15 -8.38 -18.83 -21.19
CA ARG A 15 -7.48 -19.38 -22.21
C ARG A 15 -6.40 -20.21 -21.52
N ASN A 16 -6.38 -21.51 -21.77
CA ASN A 16 -5.43 -22.43 -21.16
C ASN A 16 -4.88 -23.41 -22.20
N ASN A 17 -3.66 -23.13 -22.66
CA ASN A 17 -3.00 -23.95 -23.68
C ASN A 17 -2.63 -25.37 -23.20
N GLU A 18 -2.64 -25.63 -21.89
CA GLU A 18 -2.46 -26.98 -21.31
C GLU A 18 -3.77 -27.77 -21.29
N CYS A 19 -4.89 -27.10 -21.60
CA CYS A 19 -6.22 -27.66 -21.61
C CYS A 19 -6.61 -28.24 -22.97
N PHE A 20 -5.74 -29.06 -23.55
CA PHE A 20 -5.95 -29.62 -24.88
C PHE A 20 -6.22 -31.12 -24.82
N GLU A 21 -6.84 -31.62 -25.88
CA GLU A 21 -7.02 -33.05 -26.15
C GLU A 21 -6.88 -33.30 -27.66
N TYR A 22 -6.83 -34.56 -28.06
CA TYR A 22 -6.82 -34.94 -29.47
C TYR A 22 -8.21 -35.30 -29.98
N THR A 23 -8.52 -34.88 -31.22
CA THR A 23 -9.70 -35.35 -31.95
C THR A 23 -9.51 -36.80 -32.43
N LYS A 24 -10.57 -37.43 -32.95
CA LYS A 24 -10.49 -38.75 -33.59
C LYS A 24 -9.49 -38.79 -34.77
N ARG A 25 -9.18 -37.64 -35.36
CA ARG A 25 -8.22 -37.47 -36.47
C ARG A 25 -6.80 -37.13 -35.99
N LYS A 26 -6.52 -37.22 -34.69
CA LYS A 26 -5.23 -36.83 -34.05
C LYS A 26 -4.86 -35.36 -34.24
N THR A 27 -5.83 -34.48 -34.45
CA THR A 27 -5.59 -33.02 -34.42
C THR A 27 -5.78 -32.50 -33.00
N VAL A 28 -5.01 -31.49 -32.61
CA VAL A 28 -5.18 -30.83 -31.30
C VAL A 28 -6.48 -30.03 -31.29
N CYS A 29 -7.21 -30.12 -30.17
CA CYS A 29 -8.38 -29.31 -29.86
C CYS A 29 -8.34 -28.89 -28.38
N TYR A 30 -9.06 -27.84 -28.01
CA TYR A 30 -9.03 -27.27 -26.67
C TYR A 30 -10.36 -27.45 -25.92
N CYS A 31 -10.24 -27.62 -24.61
CA CYS A 31 -11.33 -27.81 -23.64
C CYS A 31 -11.42 -26.65 -22.65
N ASP A 32 -11.00 -25.47 -23.07
CA ASP A 32 -11.06 -24.24 -22.29
C ASP A 32 -12.19 -23.31 -22.76
N ALA A 33 -12.57 -22.35 -21.91
CA ALA A 33 -13.64 -21.40 -22.23
C ALA A 33 -13.31 -20.46 -23.41
N TYR A 34 -12.04 -20.35 -23.81
CA TYR A 34 -11.60 -19.49 -24.91
C TYR A 34 -11.72 -20.18 -26.28
N CYS A 35 -11.80 -21.51 -26.32
CA CYS A 35 -11.80 -22.28 -27.56
C CYS A 35 -12.92 -21.87 -28.52
N GLN A 36 -14.07 -21.41 -28.01
CA GLN A 36 -15.20 -20.96 -28.83
C GLN A 36 -14.86 -19.69 -29.62
N LYS A 37 -14.01 -18.84 -29.06
CA LYS A 37 -13.55 -17.60 -29.69
C LYS A 37 -12.49 -17.86 -30.76
N THR A 38 -11.61 -18.85 -30.54
CA THR A 38 -10.57 -19.30 -31.47
C THR A 38 -11.05 -20.34 -32.48
N ARG A 39 -12.24 -20.91 -32.25
CA ARG A 39 -12.87 -21.97 -33.06
C ARG A 39 -12.03 -23.26 -33.15
N ASP A 40 -11.38 -23.62 -32.05
CA ASP A 40 -10.53 -24.80 -31.90
C ASP A 40 -11.01 -25.73 -30.77
N CYS A 41 -12.29 -25.64 -30.40
CA CYS A 41 -12.90 -26.53 -29.41
C CYS A 41 -12.89 -28.00 -29.84
N CYS A 42 -12.79 -28.90 -28.87
CA CYS A 42 -13.05 -30.31 -29.10
C CYS A 42 -14.52 -30.57 -29.48
N GLU A 43 -14.76 -31.64 -30.25
CA GLU A 43 -16.09 -31.99 -30.79
C GLU A 43 -17.15 -32.18 -29.70
N ASP A 44 -16.74 -32.66 -28.52
CA ASP A 44 -17.60 -32.93 -27.37
C ASP A 44 -17.67 -31.78 -26.35
N TYR A 45 -17.04 -30.63 -26.65
CA TYR A 45 -16.94 -29.49 -25.74
C TYR A 45 -18.31 -28.98 -25.29
N GLN A 46 -19.27 -28.87 -26.22
CA GLN A 46 -20.60 -28.34 -25.90
C GLN A 46 -21.37 -29.27 -24.96
N GLN A 47 -21.24 -30.59 -25.14
CA GLN A 47 -21.95 -31.57 -24.32
C GLN A 47 -21.28 -31.79 -22.96
N VAL A 48 -19.97 -31.59 -22.85
CA VAL A 48 -19.19 -31.86 -21.63
C VAL A 48 -18.97 -30.59 -20.80
N CYS A 49 -18.55 -29.51 -21.44
CA CYS A 49 -18.16 -28.27 -20.78
C CYS A 49 -19.33 -27.30 -20.65
N GLN A 50 -20.06 -27.04 -21.74
CA GLN A 50 -21.09 -25.98 -21.72
C GLN A 50 -22.36 -26.37 -20.96
N ILE A 51 -22.85 -27.61 -21.10
CA ILE A 51 -24.06 -28.06 -20.39
C ILE A 51 -23.82 -28.18 -18.88
N SER A 52 -22.58 -28.43 -18.46
CA SER A 52 -22.21 -28.60 -17.06
C SER A 52 -21.50 -27.38 -16.46
N ALA A 53 -21.42 -26.27 -17.20
CA ALA A 53 -20.78 -25.04 -16.73
C ALA A 53 -21.56 -24.46 -15.55
N LEU A 54 -20.85 -24.26 -14.43
CA LEU A 54 -21.37 -23.53 -13.29
C LEU A 54 -20.55 -22.26 -13.15
N ASP A 55 -21.23 -21.13 -13.24
CA ASP A 55 -20.62 -19.83 -12.99
C ASP A 55 -20.27 -19.68 -11.51
N CYS A 56 -19.28 -18.83 -11.23
CA CYS A 56 -18.98 -18.50 -9.87
C CYS A 56 -20.07 -17.63 -9.25
N GLU A 57 -20.60 -18.06 -8.11
CA GLU A 57 -21.47 -17.26 -7.26
C GLU A 57 -20.73 -16.81 -6.00
N VAL A 58 -21.01 -15.59 -5.56
CA VAL A 58 -20.38 -14.98 -4.40
C VAL A 58 -21.45 -14.52 -3.41
N GLY A 59 -21.14 -14.67 -2.12
CA GLY A 59 -21.99 -14.19 -1.05
C GLY A 59 -21.99 -12.66 -0.92
N PRO A 60 -22.79 -12.13 0.03
CA PRO A 60 -22.79 -10.70 0.33
C PRO A 60 -21.43 -10.25 0.86
N TRP A 61 -21.17 -8.95 0.73
CA TRP A 61 -20.01 -8.33 1.35
C TRP A 61 -20.09 -8.43 2.87
N GLY A 62 -18.97 -8.82 3.49
CA GLY A 62 -18.79 -8.66 4.93
C GLY A 62 -18.70 -7.18 5.34
N SER A 63 -18.62 -6.98 6.66
CA SER A 63 -18.44 -5.66 7.24
C SER A 63 -17.13 -5.01 6.80
N TRP A 64 -17.13 -3.69 6.70
CA TRP A 64 -15.92 -2.89 6.52
C TRP A 64 -15.01 -3.04 7.74
N SER A 65 -13.72 -3.23 7.49
CA SER A 65 -12.70 -3.16 8.54
C SER A 65 -12.68 -1.76 9.18
N PRO A 66 -12.14 -1.62 10.41
CA PRO A 66 -11.76 -0.32 10.92
C PRO A 66 -10.85 0.43 9.94
N CYS A 67 -10.85 1.76 10.02
CA CYS A 67 -9.97 2.57 9.20
C CYS A 67 -8.51 2.27 9.55
N THR A 68 -7.66 2.06 8.54
CA THR A 68 -6.22 1.78 8.76
C THR A 68 -5.48 2.95 9.40
N SER A 69 -6.07 4.15 9.39
CA SER A 69 -5.55 5.32 10.09
C SER A 69 -6.55 5.73 11.17
N PRO A 70 -6.13 5.84 12.45
CA PRO A 70 -7.00 6.37 13.49
C PRO A 70 -7.23 7.88 13.32
N CYS A 71 -6.36 8.56 12.58
CA CYS A 71 -6.38 10.00 12.34
C CYS A 71 -6.31 10.32 10.84
N GLY A 72 -7.17 11.21 10.37
CA GLY A 72 -7.09 11.72 9.00
C GLY A 72 -7.38 10.65 7.95
N ILE A 73 -6.85 10.82 6.75
CA ILE A 73 -7.13 9.92 5.62
C ILE A 73 -6.61 8.50 5.92
N GLY A 74 -7.36 7.48 5.57
CA GLY A 74 -6.96 6.09 5.68
C GLY A 74 -7.65 5.24 4.63
N SER A 75 -7.58 3.93 4.79
CA SER A 75 -8.34 3.00 3.97
C SER A 75 -9.06 1.97 4.83
N THR A 76 -10.18 1.47 4.34
CA THR A 76 -10.91 0.35 4.92
C THR A 76 -11.12 -0.70 3.85
N GLU A 77 -11.09 -1.97 4.26
CA GLU A 77 -11.25 -3.12 3.37
C GLU A 77 -12.42 -4.00 3.85
N ARG A 78 -13.11 -4.63 2.89
CA ARG A 78 -14.06 -5.71 3.16
C ARG A 78 -13.84 -6.85 2.18
N SER A 79 -14.27 -8.04 2.56
CA SER A 79 -14.21 -9.24 1.72
C SER A 79 -15.57 -9.92 1.65
N ARG A 80 -15.75 -10.74 0.60
CA ARG A 80 -16.87 -11.67 0.45
C ARG A 80 -16.35 -13.04 0.08
N GLN A 81 -17.11 -14.07 0.41
CA GLN A 81 -16.74 -15.46 0.15
C GLN A 81 -17.42 -15.96 -1.12
N VAL A 82 -16.79 -16.94 -1.77
CA VAL A 82 -17.37 -17.68 -2.88
C VAL A 82 -18.40 -18.66 -2.33
N SER A 83 -19.65 -18.55 -2.76
CA SER A 83 -20.71 -19.50 -2.40
C SER A 83 -20.69 -20.72 -3.31
N VAL A 84 -20.46 -20.52 -4.60
CA VAL A 84 -20.33 -21.58 -5.60
C VAL A 84 -19.06 -21.33 -6.41
N PRO A 85 -18.05 -22.21 -6.35
CA PRO A 85 -16.86 -22.08 -7.19
C PRO A 85 -17.19 -22.42 -8.65
N PRO A 86 -16.52 -21.77 -9.61
CA PRO A 86 -16.79 -22.02 -11.02
C PRO A 86 -16.37 -23.44 -11.41
N ARG A 87 -17.17 -24.12 -12.24
CA ARG A 87 -16.88 -25.46 -12.76
C ARG A 87 -17.12 -25.55 -14.26
N ASN A 88 -16.41 -26.50 -14.89
CA ASN A 88 -16.58 -26.88 -16.29
C ASN A 88 -16.52 -25.71 -17.29
N GLY A 89 -15.66 -24.72 -17.04
CA GLY A 89 -15.53 -23.56 -17.92
C GLY A 89 -16.55 -22.43 -17.66
N GLY A 90 -17.30 -22.47 -16.55
CA GLY A 90 -18.13 -21.35 -16.10
C GLY A 90 -17.34 -20.08 -15.76
N MET A 91 -18.04 -18.95 -15.66
CA MET A 91 -17.44 -17.63 -15.47
C MET A 91 -16.65 -17.52 -14.16
N PRO A 92 -15.48 -16.85 -14.16
CA PRO A 92 -14.68 -16.66 -12.96
C PRO A 92 -15.40 -15.77 -11.94
N CYS A 93 -15.02 -15.90 -10.67
CA CYS A 93 -15.59 -15.07 -9.61
C CYS A 93 -15.29 -13.59 -9.83
N PRO A 94 -16.27 -12.71 -9.59
CA PRO A 94 -16.00 -11.27 -9.51
C PRO A 94 -15.10 -10.96 -8.29
N ASP A 95 -14.63 -9.71 -8.18
CA ASP A 95 -13.71 -9.30 -7.11
C ASP A 95 -14.20 -9.72 -5.71
N LEU A 96 -13.33 -10.41 -4.97
CA LEU A 96 -13.63 -10.91 -3.63
C LEU A 96 -13.22 -9.93 -2.51
N LYS A 97 -12.46 -8.90 -2.86
CA LYS A 97 -11.97 -7.86 -1.94
C LYS A 97 -12.32 -6.49 -2.46
N GLN A 98 -12.72 -5.59 -1.57
CA GLN A 98 -13.00 -4.21 -1.89
C GLN A 98 -12.33 -3.28 -0.89
N ARG A 99 -11.70 -2.22 -1.39
CA ARG A 99 -11.04 -1.20 -0.58
C ARG A 99 -11.58 0.19 -0.93
N ARG A 100 -11.74 1.05 0.08
CA ARG A 100 -12.10 2.46 -0.11
C ARG A 100 -11.34 3.37 0.86
N GLY A 101 -11.34 4.67 0.57
CA GLY A 101 -10.86 5.69 1.50
C GLY A 101 -11.77 5.83 2.73
N CYS A 102 -11.18 6.16 3.87
CA CYS A 102 -11.89 6.53 5.11
C CYS A 102 -11.18 7.70 5.78
N TYR A 103 -11.85 8.31 6.76
CA TYR A 103 -11.27 9.37 7.59
C TYR A 103 -11.37 8.96 9.08
N GLY A 104 -10.23 8.87 9.75
CA GLY A 104 -10.13 8.51 11.17
C GLY A 104 -10.40 9.72 12.07
N ASN A 105 -11.35 9.57 12.99
CA ASN A 105 -11.86 10.63 13.88
C ASN A 105 -11.54 10.38 15.37
N ASN A 106 -10.40 9.79 15.70
CA ASN A 106 -10.05 9.56 17.10
C ASN A 106 -9.76 10.90 17.83
N ALA A 107 -10.28 11.08 19.05
CA ALA A 107 -10.15 12.32 19.83
C ALA A 107 -8.68 12.72 20.11
N VAL A 108 -7.77 11.74 20.18
CA VAL A 108 -6.31 11.95 20.33
C VAL A 108 -5.72 12.70 19.12
N CYS A 109 -6.37 12.63 17.96
CA CYS A 109 -5.90 13.18 16.69
C CYS A 109 -5.96 14.69 16.59
N SER A 110 -6.48 15.41 17.59
CA SER A 110 -6.47 16.88 17.62
C SER A 110 -5.05 17.47 17.49
N SER A 111 -4.01 16.66 17.77
CA SER A 111 -2.59 17.01 17.62
C SER A 111 -1.92 16.43 16.35
N ALA A 112 -2.54 15.44 15.68
CA ALA A 112 -1.94 14.69 14.59
C ALA A 112 -2.05 15.46 13.25
N LYS A 113 -1.23 16.50 13.12
CA LYS A 113 -1.07 17.26 11.86
C LYS A 113 -0.30 16.43 10.83
N VAL A 114 -0.45 16.77 9.56
CA VAL A 114 0.43 16.24 8.51
C VAL A 114 1.83 16.79 8.74
N ALA A 115 2.82 15.91 8.88
CA ALA A 115 4.20 16.34 9.05
C ALA A 115 4.71 17.00 7.77
N LYS A 116 5.40 18.13 7.94
CA LYS A 116 6.21 18.71 6.88
C LYS A 116 7.66 18.40 7.17
N ILE A 117 8.37 17.92 6.15
CA ILE A 117 9.76 17.52 6.30
C ILE A 117 10.67 18.17 5.27
N LEU A 118 11.91 18.41 5.69
CA LEU A 118 13.05 18.77 4.86
C LEU A 118 14.22 17.80 5.12
N PRO A 119 15.19 17.68 4.20
CA PRO A 119 16.39 16.91 4.48
C PRO A 119 17.24 17.58 5.56
N ASP A 120 18.02 16.77 6.27
CA ASP A 120 19.02 17.18 7.26
C ASP A 120 19.99 18.27 6.77
N SER A 121 20.24 18.38 5.47
CA SER A 121 21.02 19.47 4.87
C SER A 121 20.47 20.87 5.14
N TYR A 122 19.19 21.00 5.50
CA TYR A 122 18.56 22.27 5.91
C TYR A 122 18.72 22.55 7.41
N LYS A 123 19.38 21.67 8.16
CA LYS A 123 19.63 21.84 9.59
C LYS A 123 20.45 23.11 9.76
N ARG A 124 19.82 24.13 10.33
CA ARG A 124 20.50 25.38 10.65
C ARG A 124 21.37 25.12 11.86
N ASN A 125 22.62 24.69 11.65
CA ASN A 125 23.67 24.83 12.66
C ASN A 125 24.05 26.31 12.77
N PHE A 126 23.10 27.17 13.19
CA PHE A 126 23.24 28.61 13.15
C PHE A 126 24.19 29.10 14.26
N LYS A 127 25.48 28.74 14.17
CA LYS A 127 26.57 29.64 14.55
C LYS A 127 26.57 30.75 13.51
N ASP A 128 25.63 31.66 13.67
CA ASP A 128 25.55 32.90 12.91
C ASP A 128 26.93 33.57 12.91
N PRO A 129 27.58 33.74 11.75
CA PRO A 129 28.87 34.43 11.68
C PRO A 129 28.79 35.88 12.18
N TRP A 130 27.59 36.44 12.28
CA TRP A 130 27.31 37.81 12.73
C TRP A 130 26.81 37.88 14.19
N ARG A 131 26.69 36.76 14.92
CA ARG A 131 26.27 36.79 16.34
C ARG A 131 27.42 37.17 17.26
N ARG A 132 27.09 38.03 18.22
CA ARG A 132 28.04 38.48 19.24
C ARG A 132 28.34 37.37 20.26
N PRO A 133 29.57 37.26 20.78
CA PRO A 133 30.01 36.17 21.69
C PRO A 133 29.21 36.01 22.99
N HIS A 134 28.48 37.05 23.43
CA HIS A 134 27.72 37.10 24.68
C HIS A 134 26.26 36.64 24.55
N MET A 135 25.80 36.24 23.36
CA MET A 135 24.50 35.60 23.21
C MET A 135 24.62 34.13 23.65
N LEU A 136 24.47 33.90 24.96
CA LEU A 136 24.36 32.57 25.56
C LEU A 136 23.42 31.70 24.72
N MET A 137 23.95 30.58 24.22
CA MET A 137 23.13 29.57 23.55
C MET A 137 22.12 29.06 24.57
N LYS A 138 20.84 29.35 24.37
CA LYS A 138 19.78 28.65 25.07
C LYS A 138 19.90 27.19 24.64
N GLU A 139 19.94 26.24 25.57
CA GLU A 139 19.88 24.81 25.22
C GLU A 139 18.66 24.59 24.32
N GLU A 140 18.91 24.38 23.04
CA GLU A 140 17.86 24.10 22.08
C GLU A 140 17.39 22.66 22.35
N LYS A 141 16.25 22.54 23.02
CA LYS A 141 15.59 21.24 23.20
C LYS A 141 15.35 20.65 21.81
N ALA A 142 15.89 19.47 21.57
CA ALA A 142 15.61 18.69 20.38
C ALA A 142 15.29 17.25 20.79
N TYR A 143 14.46 16.58 20.00
CA TYR A 143 14.25 15.14 20.13
C TYR A 143 14.16 14.49 18.76
N CYS A 144 14.55 13.22 18.69
CA CYS A 144 14.49 12.41 17.49
C CYS A 144 13.24 11.53 17.51
N VAL A 145 12.63 11.34 16.35
CA VAL A 145 11.55 10.37 16.15
C VAL A 145 11.97 9.38 15.08
N TYR A 146 11.80 8.10 15.38
CA TYR A 146 12.09 7.01 14.45
C TYR A 146 10.78 6.54 13.80
N LEU A 147 10.72 6.73 12.48
CA LEU A 147 9.50 6.58 11.68
C LEU A 147 9.71 5.54 10.59
N ARG A 148 8.90 4.50 10.61
CA ARG A 148 8.90 3.45 9.59
C ARG A 148 8.02 3.84 8.42
N VAL A 149 8.60 4.10 7.26
CA VAL A 149 7.85 4.49 6.05
C VAL A 149 6.93 3.35 5.62
N LYS A 150 5.64 3.64 5.43
CA LYS A 150 4.65 2.66 4.94
C LYS A 150 4.26 2.91 3.50
N GLN A 151 4.32 4.15 3.05
CA GLN A 151 4.05 4.53 1.67
C GLN A 151 4.81 5.80 1.34
N ALA A 152 5.31 5.87 0.12
CA ALA A 152 5.82 7.09 -0.48
C ALA A 152 5.33 7.19 -1.92
N SER A 153 4.95 8.40 -2.32
CA SER A 153 4.55 8.71 -3.69
C SER A 153 5.72 8.58 -4.67
N VAL A 154 5.40 8.38 -5.96
CA VAL A 154 6.42 8.27 -7.02
C VAL A 154 7.26 9.55 -7.14
N ALA A 155 6.66 10.72 -6.86
CA ALA A 155 7.33 12.02 -6.87
C ALA A 155 8.52 12.10 -5.89
N CYS A 156 8.58 11.25 -4.87
CA CYS A 156 9.74 11.20 -3.98
C CYS A 156 11.02 10.77 -4.68
N LYS A 157 10.94 10.08 -5.83
CA LYS A 157 12.11 9.72 -6.63
C LYS A 157 12.76 10.90 -7.36
N LEU A 158 12.14 12.09 -7.37
CA LEU A 158 12.61 13.25 -8.13
C LEU A 158 13.85 13.93 -7.54
N LYS A 159 14.12 13.78 -6.23
CA LYS A 159 15.33 14.30 -5.58
C LYS A 159 16.07 13.18 -4.87
N LEU A 160 17.40 13.28 -4.84
CA LEU A 160 18.28 12.24 -4.29
C LEU A 160 17.96 11.95 -2.81
N TRP A 161 17.78 12.98 -2.00
CA TRP A 161 17.46 12.84 -0.57
C TRP A 161 16.08 12.20 -0.33
N SER A 162 15.09 12.48 -1.17
CA SER A 162 13.72 11.97 -1.00
C SER A 162 13.53 10.59 -1.65
N ALA A 163 14.36 10.22 -2.63
CA ALA A 163 14.32 8.91 -3.30
C ALA A 163 14.55 7.76 -2.32
N GLN A 164 15.18 8.10 -1.21
CA GLN A 164 15.51 7.23 -0.12
C GLN A 164 14.28 6.84 0.73
N LEU A 165 13.18 7.61 0.68
CA LEU A 165 11.94 7.40 1.43
C LEU A 165 11.15 6.24 0.81
N VAL A 166 11.67 5.02 0.97
CA VAL A 166 11.08 3.80 0.44
C VAL A 166 10.33 3.03 1.51
N ARG A 167 9.41 2.16 1.09
CA ARG A 167 8.61 1.33 1.99
C ARG A 167 9.49 0.53 2.95
N ASP A 168 9.08 0.48 4.21
CA ASP A 168 9.70 -0.20 5.35
C ASP A 168 11.11 0.30 5.75
N ARG A 169 11.58 1.39 5.15
CA ARG A 169 12.76 2.10 5.65
C ARG A 169 12.45 2.80 6.97
N LEU A 170 13.39 2.69 7.92
CA LEU A 170 13.38 3.48 9.14
C LEU A 170 14.05 4.82 8.87
N VAL A 171 13.35 5.91 9.15
CA VAL A 171 13.82 7.29 8.97
C VAL A 171 13.87 7.95 10.33
N CYS A 172 14.99 8.59 10.63
CA CYS A 172 15.13 9.44 11.80
C CYS A 172 14.69 10.86 11.41
N ALA A 173 13.74 11.42 12.15
CA ALA A 173 13.27 12.78 11.99
C ALA A 173 13.61 13.58 13.25
N GLU A 174 14.41 14.63 13.11
CA GLU A 174 14.76 15.52 14.20
C GLU A 174 13.70 16.62 14.34
N CYS A 175 13.21 16.77 15.57
CA CYS A 175 12.32 17.84 15.99
C CYS A 175 13.12 18.86 16.78
N GLN A 176 13.38 20.02 16.16
CA GLN A 176 14.07 21.14 16.78
C GLN A 176 13.07 22.08 17.47
N SER A 177 13.55 22.87 18.44
CA SER A 177 12.70 23.77 19.23
C SER A 177 11.85 24.73 18.38
N ASP A 178 12.38 25.19 17.24
CA ASP A 178 11.68 26.10 16.34
C ASP A 178 10.47 25.46 15.62
N ALA A 179 10.51 24.14 15.44
CA ALA A 179 9.42 23.35 14.86
C ALA A 179 8.46 22.78 15.91
N MET A 180 8.78 22.92 17.21
CA MET A 180 7.93 22.48 18.30
C MET A 180 6.74 23.42 18.48
N SER A 181 5.57 22.83 18.69
CA SER A 181 4.40 23.54 19.20
C SER A 181 4.53 23.83 20.70
N LYS A 182 3.55 24.53 21.28
CA LYS A 182 3.48 24.82 22.73
C LYS A 182 3.52 23.57 23.63
N SER A 183 3.31 22.38 23.07
CA SER A 183 3.34 21.11 23.80
C SER A 183 4.70 20.40 23.76
N ASP A 184 5.80 21.09 23.41
CA ASP A 184 7.14 20.52 23.22
C ASP A 184 7.16 19.35 22.21
N ARG A 185 6.25 19.37 21.22
CA ARG A 185 6.15 18.36 20.15
C ARG A 185 6.07 19.00 18.77
N CYS A 186 6.75 18.42 17.79
CA CYS A 186 6.62 18.81 16.39
C CYS A 186 5.28 18.39 15.80
N GLY A 187 4.75 19.24 14.93
CA GLY A 187 3.55 18.95 14.17
C GLY A 187 3.74 17.71 13.29
N GLY A 188 2.92 16.68 13.52
CA GLY A 188 2.96 15.45 12.72
C GLY A 188 4.08 14.48 13.08
N ASP A 189 4.70 14.64 14.25
CA ASP A 189 5.69 13.69 14.80
C ASP A 189 5.12 12.27 15.06
N GLY A 190 3.82 12.10 14.84
CA GLY A 190 3.15 10.82 14.79
C GLY A 190 2.69 10.34 16.16
N LEU A 191 1.76 9.38 16.11
CA LEU A 191 1.33 8.62 17.28
C LEU A 191 1.94 7.23 17.20
N GLU A 192 2.30 6.68 18.35
CA GLU A 192 2.94 5.36 18.44
C GLU A 192 2.00 4.27 17.89
N GLY A 193 2.54 3.39 17.05
CA GLY A 193 1.77 2.32 16.40
C GLY A 193 0.72 2.79 15.39
N SER A 194 0.50 4.10 15.24
CA SER A 194 -0.51 4.67 14.36
C SER A 194 0.12 5.17 13.06
N ARG A 195 -0.58 4.94 11.95
CA ARG A 195 -0.17 5.47 10.67
C ARG A 195 -0.46 6.97 10.61
N THR A 196 0.57 7.77 10.35
CA THR A 196 0.45 9.22 10.13
C THR A 196 1.07 9.62 8.80
N PHE A 197 0.79 10.85 8.36
CA PHE A 197 1.07 11.33 7.01
C PHE A 197 2.12 12.43 7.02
N TRP A 198 2.83 12.51 5.91
CA TRP A 198 3.90 13.48 5.72
C TRP A 198 3.96 13.99 4.29
N VAL A 199 4.52 15.18 4.15
CA VAL A 199 4.79 15.84 2.88
C VAL A 199 6.21 16.41 2.93
N ALA A 200 7.00 16.16 1.89
CA ALA A 200 8.30 16.78 1.70
C ALA A 200 8.10 18.22 1.21
N ALA A 201 8.48 19.20 2.03
CA ALA A 201 8.23 20.61 1.74
C ALA A 201 8.98 21.11 0.50
N SER A 202 10.16 20.55 0.20
CA SER A 202 11.01 20.95 -0.94
C SER A 202 10.83 20.08 -2.20
N VAL A 203 9.92 19.10 -2.18
CA VAL A 203 9.71 18.17 -3.31
C VAL A 203 8.23 18.08 -3.63
N SER A 204 7.81 18.86 -4.62
CA SER A 204 6.42 18.92 -5.07
C SER A 204 5.85 17.54 -5.36
N GLY A 205 4.70 17.24 -4.76
CA GLY A 205 4.04 15.95 -4.90
C GLY A 205 4.67 14.81 -4.09
N CYS A 206 5.84 14.97 -3.46
CA CYS A 206 6.41 13.94 -2.60
C CYS A 206 5.72 13.93 -1.23
N HIS A 207 4.90 12.92 -1.03
CA HIS A 207 4.18 12.69 0.21
C HIS A 207 4.10 11.20 0.50
N GLY A 208 3.66 10.86 1.70
CA GLY A 208 3.55 9.48 2.11
C GLY A 208 2.95 9.32 3.49
N SER A 209 3.21 8.15 4.05
CA SER A 209 2.83 7.83 5.42
C SER A 209 3.89 6.97 6.08
N TRP A 210 3.91 7.03 7.41
CA TRP A 210 4.80 6.25 8.25
C TRP A 210 4.07 5.83 9.54
N VAL A 211 4.72 4.98 10.31
CA VAL A 211 4.32 4.64 11.69
C VAL A 211 5.48 5.00 12.60
N ARG A 212 5.21 5.68 13.72
CA ARG A 212 6.21 5.95 14.75
C ARG A 212 6.56 4.67 15.49
N GLU A 213 7.84 4.30 15.48
CA GLU A 213 8.37 3.18 16.26
C GLU A 213 8.85 3.62 17.64
N SER A 214 9.56 4.75 17.71
CA SER A 214 10.08 5.26 18.99
C SER A 214 10.43 6.74 18.91
N SER A 215 10.69 7.35 20.07
CA SER A 215 11.18 8.73 20.19
C SER A 215 12.24 8.83 21.28
N SER A 216 13.29 9.65 21.07
CA SER A 216 14.40 9.84 22.01
C SER A 216 14.73 11.32 22.20
N LYS A 217 14.94 11.74 23.45
CA LYS A 217 15.37 13.12 23.80
C LYS A 217 16.85 13.39 23.47
N GLY A 218 17.70 12.35 23.45
CA GLY A 218 19.10 12.48 23.04
C GLY A 218 19.24 12.27 21.54
N CYS A 219 19.08 13.34 20.76
CA CYS A 219 18.91 13.22 19.32
C CYS A 219 20.25 13.13 18.57
N HIS A 220 20.58 11.92 18.09
CA HIS A 220 21.66 11.68 17.12
C HIS A 220 21.10 10.87 15.97
N CYS A 221 20.65 11.57 14.92
CA CYS A 221 20.21 10.89 13.71
C CYS A 221 21.40 10.47 12.85
N PRO A 222 21.34 9.30 12.19
CA PRO A 222 22.31 8.92 11.16
C PRO A 222 22.19 9.86 9.94
N PRO A 223 23.18 9.83 9.02
CA PRO A 223 23.11 10.54 7.76
C PRO A 223 21.82 10.26 7.00
N TYR A 224 21.36 11.24 6.23
CA TYR A 224 20.12 11.18 5.45
C TYR A 224 18.84 11.17 6.30
N SER A 225 18.94 11.77 7.49
CA SER A 225 17.78 12.06 8.31
C SER A 225 16.96 13.20 7.73
N VAL A 226 15.81 13.42 8.34
CA VAL A 226 14.91 14.53 7.97
C VAL A 226 14.66 15.41 9.18
N LEU A 227 14.19 16.62 8.92
CA LEU A 227 13.85 17.62 9.93
C LEU A 227 12.36 17.91 9.83
N PHE A 228 11.68 18.01 10.98
CA PHE A 228 10.36 18.61 11.02
C PHE A 228 10.44 20.13 10.83
N VAL A 229 9.46 20.70 10.13
CA VAL A 229 9.31 22.15 9.90
C VAL A 229 7.88 22.63 10.07
#